data_AF-A0A9E3AYN7-F1
#
_entry.id   AF-A0A9E3AYN7-F1
#
_cell.length_a   1.000
_cell.length_b   1.000
_cell.length_c   1.000
_cell.angle_alpha   90.00
_cell.angle_beta   90.00
_cell.angle_gamma   90.00
#
_symmetry.space_group_name_H-M   'P 1'
#
loop_
_entity.id
_entity.type
_entity.pdbx_description
1 polymer ?
#
loop_
_entity_poly.entity_id
_entity_poly.type
_entity_poly.pdbx_seq_one_letter_code
_entity_poly.pdbx_strand_id
1 'polypeptide(L)'
;AALLGEGLAADEDAMARQGERLLRLGARAVLIKGGHANGPESIDLLIDEAGVSRHAAPRIVARNTHGTGCTLSSSIAAGLAKGQSLQDAVSSAKRYLTAALAAADGLKIGSGKGPIHHFHGSERT
;
A
#
# COMPACT_ATOMS: atom_id res chain seq x y z
N ALA A 1 -5.07 -10.22 -10.78
CA ALA A 1 -6.33 -9.96 -11.50
C ALA A 1 -6.09 -9.39 -12.89
N ALA A 2 -6.27 -8.09 -13.15
CA ALA A 2 -6.23 -7.52 -14.52
C ALA A 2 -4.90 -7.73 -15.26
N LEU A 3 -3.75 -7.49 -14.61
CA LEU A 3 -2.42 -7.68 -15.21
C LEU A 3 -2.10 -9.13 -15.60
N LEU A 4 -2.85 -10.10 -15.05
CA LEU A 4 -2.70 -11.53 -15.34
C LEU A 4 -3.89 -12.10 -16.12
N GLY A 5 -4.89 -11.27 -16.48
CA GLY A 5 -6.13 -11.73 -17.11
C GLY A 5 -6.99 -12.63 -16.22
N GLU A 6 -6.93 -12.47 -14.90
CA GLU A 6 -7.56 -13.35 -13.92
C GLU A 6 -8.55 -12.65 -12.98
N GLY A 7 -9.32 -13.46 -12.26
CA GLY A 7 -10.14 -13.01 -11.13
C GLY A 7 -9.33 -12.37 -9.99
N LEU A 8 -10.06 -11.69 -9.10
CA LEU A 8 -9.51 -11.18 -7.84
C LEU A 8 -9.06 -12.36 -6.96
N ALA A 9 -7.92 -12.19 -6.28
CA ALA A 9 -7.46 -13.16 -5.30
C ALA A 9 -8.46 -13.24 -4.14
N ALA A 10 -8.83 -14.46 -3.73
CA ALA A 10 -9.78 -14.70 -2.65
C ALA A 10 -9.15 -14.63 -1.25
N ASP A 11 -7.85 -14.91 -1.15
CA ASP A 11 -7.07 -15.00 0.08
C ASP A 11 -5.60 -14.61 -0.15
N GLU A 12 -4.82 -14.57 0.93
CA GLU A 12 -3.39 -14.23 0.89
C GLU A 12 -2.57 -15.23 0.05
N ASP A 13 -2.92 -16.52 0.08
CA ASP A 13 -2.22 -17.54 -0.72
C ASP A 13 -2.45 -17.31 -2.23
N ALA A 14 -3.66 -16.97 -2.63
CA ALA A 14 -3.98 -16.59 -4.00
C ALA A 14 -3.28 -15.29 -4.40
N MET A 15 -3.16 -14.32 -3.48
CA MET A 15 -2.37 -13.10 -3.70
C MET A 15 -0.90 -13.47 -3.95
N ALA A 16 -0.29 -14.30 -3.10
CA ALA A 16 1.09 -14.74 -3.26
C ALA A 16 1.32 -15.43 -4.61
N ARG A 17 0.46 -16.40 -4.99
CA ARG A 17 0.54 -17.07 -6.31
C ARG A 17 0.42 -16.11 -7.48
N GLN A 18 -0.47 -15.10 -7.39
CA GLN A 18 -0.56 -14.06 -8.42
C GLN A 18 0.69 -13.17 -8.44
N GLY A 19 1.29 -12.87 -7.29
CA GLY A 19 2.52 -12.10 -7.15
C GLY A 19 3.73 -12.79 -7.77
N GLU A 20 3.92 -14.07 -7.47
CA GLU A 20 4.98 -14.89 -8.07
C GLU A 20 4.87 -14.96 -9.60
N ARG A 21 3.64 -15.00 -10.12
CA ARG A 21 3.40 -14.99 -11.57
C ARG A 21 3.78 -13.66 -12.21
N LEU A 22 3.46 -12.54 -11.55
CA LEU A 22 3.92 -11.22 -11.98
C LEU A 22 5.45 -11.10 -11.92
N LEU A 23 6.09 -11.69 -10.89
CA LEU A 23 7.54 -11.73 -10.76
C LEU A 23 8.18 -12.44 -11.97
N ARG A 24 7.60 -13.57 -12.40
CA ARG A 24 8.03 -14.33 -13.59
C ARG A 24 7.88 -13.58 -14.92
N LEU A 25 7.13 -12.47 -14.97
CA LEU A 25 7.06 -11.60 -16.14
C LEU A 25 8.26 -10.63 -16.25
N GLY A 26 9.19 -10.65 -15.28
CA GLY A 26 10.46 -9.91 -15.34
C GLY A 26 10.62 -8.80 -14.27
N ALA A 27 9.66 -8.64 -13.37
CA ALA A 27 9.83 -7.74 -12.23
C ALA A 27 10.84 -8.34 -11.22
N ARG A 28 11.68 -7.50 -10.59
CA ARG A 28 12.56 -7.95 -9.49
C ARG A 28 11.83 -8.13 -8.16
N ALA A 29 10.72 -7.41 -7.98
CA ALA A 29 9.84 -7.52 -6.83
C ALA A 29 8.44 -7.05 -7.22
N VAL A 30 7.42 -7.55 -6.52
CA VAL A 30 6.01 -7.25 -6.73
C VAL A 30 5.35 -6.97 -5.38
N LEU A 31 4.71 -5.81 -5.23
CA LEU A 31 3.87 -5.51 -4.07
C LEU A 31 2.39 -5.60 -4.44
N ILE A 32 1.69 -6.61 -3.91
CA ILE A 32 0.24 -6.75 -4.08
C ILE A 32 -0.46 -6.19 -2.85
N LYS A 33 -1.31 -5.18 -3.07
CA LYS A 33 -2.05 -4.51 -2.00
C LYS A 33 -3.34 -5.24 -1.66
N GLY A 34 -3.62 -5.45 -0.38
CA GLY A 34 -4.88 -6.03 0.11
C GLY A 34 -6.01 -5.01 0.30
N GLY A 35 -5.92 -3.84 -0.33
CA GLY A 35 -6.83 -2.71 -0.10
C GLY A 35 -8.32 -3.01 -0.28
N HIS A 36 -8.69 -4.06 -1.03
CA HIS A 36 -10.07 -4.49 -1.27
C HIS A 36 -10.51 -5.72 -0.46
N ALA A 37 -9.63 -6.31 0.36
CA ALA A 37 -9.99 -7.42 1.23
C ALA A 37 -10.89 -6.95 2.40
N ASN A 38 -11.77 -7.84 2.87
CA ASN A 38 -12.58 -7.63 4.05
C ASN A 38 -11.74 -7.85 5.33
N GLY A 39 -12.14 -7.21 6.44
CA GLY A 39 -11.55 -7.44 7.75
C GLY A 39 -10.87 -6.22 8.37
N PRO A 40 -10.35 -6.37 9.61
CA PRO A 40 -9.82 -5.27 10.41
C PRO A 40 -8.45 -4.76 9.92
N GLU A 41 -7.77 -5.53 9.06
CA GLU A 41 -6.45 -5.18 8.54
C GLU A 41 -6.46 -4.91 7.02
N SER A 42 -5.49 -4.11 6.58
CA SER A 42 -5.09 -3.95 5.19
C SER A 42 -3.72 -4.59 5.02
N ILE A 43 -3.68 -5.72 4.31
CA ILE A 43 -2.50 -6.59 4.24
C ILE A 43 -1.91 -6.50 2.85
N ASP A 44 -0.67 -6.06 2.75
CA ASP A 44 0.07 -6.05 1.49
C ASP A 44 1.11 -7.16 1.50
N LEU A 45 1.28 -7.85 0.38
CA LEU A 45 2.30 -8.88 0.20
C LEU A 45 3.38 -8.35 -0.74
N LEU A 46 4.62 -8.35 -0.27
CA LEU A 46 5.81 -8.12 -1.07
C LEU A 46 6.38 -9.47 -1.48
N ILE A 47 6.54 -9.69 -2.77
CA ILE A 47 7.09 -10.91 -3.37
C ILE A 47 8.37 -10.55 -4.09
N ASP A 48 9.48 -11.20 -3.75
CA ASP A 48 10.77 -11.06 -4.40
C ASP A 48 11.52 -12.42 -4.40
N GLU A 49 12.81 -12.42 -4.77
CA GLU A 49 13.63 -13.64 -4.80
C GLU A 49 13.86 -14.27 -3.42
N ALA A 50 13.71 -13.51 -2.33
CA ALA A 50 13.84 -14.00 -0.96
C ALA A 50 12.53 -14.63 -0.44
N GLY A 51 11.42 -14.43 -1.16
CA GLY A 51 10.12 -15.05 -0.86
C GLY A 51 9.01 -14.02 -0.69
N VAL A 52 8.09 -14.31 0.24
CA VAL A 52 6.90 -13.49 0.49
C VAL A 52 6.99 -12.83 1.87
N SER A 53 6.91 -11.51 1.90
CA SER A 53 6.86 -10.69 3.11
C SER A 53 5.48 -10.07 3.30
N ARG A 54 4.89 -10.24 4.49
CA ARG A 54 3.57 -9.73 4.86
C ARG A 54 3.68 -8.37 5.56
N HIS A 55 2.99 -7.36 5.04
CA HIS A 55 2.94 -6.01 5.60
C HIS A 55 1.50 -5.62 5.95
N ALA A 56 1.13 -5.80 7.22
CA ALA A 56 -0.20 -5.48 7.72
C ALA A 56 -0.25 -4.11 8.42
N ALA A 57 -1.39 -3.44 8.32
CA ALA A 57 -1.73 -2.28 9.11
C ALA A 57 -3.25 -2.25 9.39
N PRO A 58 -3.71 -1.57 10.46
CA PRO A 58 -5.14 -1.39 10.70
C PRO A 58 -5.84 -0.77 9.49
N ARG A 59 -7.03 -1.28 9.19
CA ARG A 59 -7.88 -0.71 8.14
C ARG A 59 -8.50 0.58 8.64
N ILE A 60 -8.13 1.69 8.02
CA ILE A 60 -8.71 2.99 8.32
C ILE A 60 -9.97 3.18 7.46
N VAL A 61 -11.10 3.40 8.11
CA VAL A 61 -12.34 3.82 7.46
C VAL A 61 -12.33 5.35 7.38
N ALA A 62 -11.87 5.88 6.25
CA ALA A 62 -11.85 7.32 5.95
C ALA A 62 -12.73 7.61 4.73
N ARG A 63 -13.31 8.82 4.67
CA ARG A 63 -14.00 9.30 3.47
C ARG A 63 -13.00 9.75 2.41
N ASN A 64 -11.93 10.40 2.87
CA ASN A 64 -10.86 10.92 2.02
C ASN A 64 -9.82 9.83 1.73
N THR A 65 -9.96 9.18 0.57
CA THR A 65 -9.08 8.07 0.15
C THR A 65 -8.38 8.31 -1.20
N HIS A 66 -8.51 9.51 -1.77
CA HIS A 66 -7.88 9.82 -3.05
C HIS A 66 -6.36 9.87 -2.89
N GLY A 67 -5.64 9.29 -3.84
CA GLY A 67 -4.17 9.29 -3.85
C GLY A 67 -3.49 8.22 -3.00
N THR A 68 -4.21 7.30 -2.35
CA THR A 68 -3.60 6.22 -1.53
C THR A 68 -2.58 5.38 -2.29
N GLY A 69 -2.88 5.00 -3.53
CA GLY A 69 -1.97 4.27 -4.41
C GLY A 69 -0.72 5.06 -4.76
N CYS A 70 -0.88 6.29 -5.26
CA CYS A 70 0.23 7.17 -5.64
C CYS A 70 1.13 7.48 -4.45
N THR A 71 0.53 7.70 -3.28
CA THR A 71 1.26 7.94 -2.03
C THR A 71 2.12 6.74 -1.66
N LEU A 72 1.55 5.54 -1.66
CA LEU A 72 2.31 4.34 -1.31
C LEU A 72 3.54 4.18 -2.22
N SER A 73 3.34 4.26 -3.55
CA SER A 73 4.44 4.13 -4.50
C SER A 73 5.50 5.23 -4.34
N SER A 74 5.08 6.49 -4.15
CA SER A 74 6.00 7.61 -3.96
C SER A 74 6.77 7.51 -2.65
N SER A 75 6.14 7.05 -1.57
CA SER A 75 6.80 6.83 -0.29
C SER A 75 7.82 5.69 -0.34
N ILE A 76 7.52 4.60 -1.06
CA ILE A 76 8.48 3.51 -1.30
C ILE A 76 9.69 4.04 -2.08
N ALA A 77 9.45 4.75 -3.19
CA ALA A 77 10.52 5.32 -4.00
C ALA A 77 11.41 6.29 -3.20
N ALA A 78 10.81 7.14 -2.37
CA ALA A 78 11.54 8.04 -1.47
C ALA A 78 12.35 7.30 -0.41
N GLY A 79 11.84 6.18 0.12
CA GLY A 79 12.58 5.32 1.06
C GLY A 79 13.80 4.68 0.42
N LEU A 80 13.65 4.11 -0.78
CA LEU A 80 14.74 3.54 -1.55
C LEU A 80 15.82 4.59 -1.88
N ALA A 81 15.40 5.79 -2.29
CA ALA A 81 16.33 6.90 -2.57
C ALA A 81 17.13 7.35 -1.33
N LYS A 82 16.62 7.09 -0.12
CA LYS A 82 17.30 7.34 1.16
C LYS A 82 18.18 6.16 1.61
N GLY A 83 18.32 5.12 0.80
CA GLY A 83 19.14 3.96 1.10
C GLY A 83 18.47 2.89 1.97
N GLN A 84 17.14 2.93 2.11
CA GLN A 84 16.42 1.85 2.79
C GLN A 84 16.43 0.57 1.97
N SER A 85 16.39 -0.59 2.64
CA SER A 85 16.05 -1.85 1.98
C SER A 85 14.64 -1.78 1.39
N LEU A 86 14.32 -2.63 0.42
CA LEU A 86 12.97 -2.66 -0.16
C LEU A 86 11.91 -2.99 0.90
N GLN A 87 12.19 -3.95 1.78
CA GLN A 87 11.29 -4.37 2.85
C GLN A 87 11.06 -3.25 3.86
N ASP A 88 12.10 -2.49 4.20
CA ASP A 88 12.00 -1.32 5.09
C ASP A 88 11.25 -0.16 4.44
N ALA A 89 11.48 0.08 3.14
CA ALA A 89 10.80 1.11 2.37
C ALA A 89 9.30 0.84 2.27
N VAL A 90 8.91 -0.41 1.97
CA VAL A 90 7.50 -0.84 1.96
C VAL A 90 6.88 -0.71 3.35
N SER A 91 7.55 -1.17 4.39
CA SER A 91 7.07 -1.07 5.77
C SER A 91 6.88 0.39 6.21
N SER A 92 7.82 1.26 5.86
CA SER A 92 7.77 2.69 6.16
C SER A 92 6.64 3.39 5.39
N ALA A 93 6.48 3.07 4.11
CA ALA A 93 5.42 3.60 3.26
C ALA A 93 4.03 3.17 3.74
N LYS A 94 3.87 1.91 4.18
CA LYS A 94 2.62 1.41 4.76
C LYS A 94 2.24 2.19 6.01
N ARG A 95 3.18 2.39 6.94
CA ARG A 95 2.97 3.20 8.15
C ARG A 95 2.59 4.65 7.83
N TYR A 96 3.33 5.27 6.90
CA TYR A 96 3.06 6.64 6.46
C TYR A 96 1.66 6.77 5.86
N LEU A 97 1.29 5.87 4.95
CA LEU A 97 -0.04 5.89 4.32
C LEU A 97 -1.16 5.71 5.36
N THR A 98 -0.99 4.78 6.31
CA THR A 98 -1.97 4.57 7.38
C THR A 98 -2.17 5.82 8.23
N ALA A 99 -1.09 6.51 8.60
CA ALA A 99 -1.18 7.75 9.37
C ALA A 99 -1.79 8.91 8.55
N ALA A 100 -1.42 9.04 7.28
CA ALA A 100 -1.99 10.03 6.37
C ALA A 100 -3.50 9.81 6.13
N LEU A 101 -3.94 8.55 6.09
CA LEU A 101 -5.37 8.19 6.03
C LEU A 101 -6.09 8.52 7.34
N ALA A 102 -5.49 8.24 8.49
CA ALA A 102 -6.09 8.53 9.79
C ALA A 102 -6.36 10.03 10.00
N ALA A 103 -5.51 10.89 9.45
CA ALA A 103 -5.68 12.34 9.49
C ALA A 103 -6.47 12.92 8.29
N ALA A 104 -6.82 12.10 7.29
CA ALA A 104 -7.35 12.58 6.02
C ALA A 104 -8.68 13.33 6.14
N ASP A 105 -9.59 12.85 7.00
CA ASP A 105 -10.92 13.43 7.16
C ASP A 105 -10.92 14.78 7.91
N GLY A 106 -9.76 15.21 8.44
CA GLY A 106 -9.55 16.59 8.91
C GLY A 106 -9.49 17.60 7.76
N LEU A 107 -9.19 17.16 6.53
CA LEU A 107 -9.15 18.02 5.35
C LEU A 107 -10.54 18.17 4.71
N LYS A 108 -10.97 19.42 4.53
CA LYS A 108 -12.22 19.77 3.83
C LYS A 108 -11.92 20.31 2.44
N ILE A 109 -11.52 19.41 1.53
CA ILE A 109 -11.12 19.75 0.15
C ILE A 109 -12.02 19.01 -0.84
N GLY A 110 -12.73 19.78 -1.68
CA GLY A 110 -13.65 19.24 -2.70
C GLY A 110 -14.97 18.74 -2.11
N SER A 111 -15.84 18.21 -2.97
CA SER A 111 -17.18 17.71 -2.63
C SER A 111 -17.32 16.18 -2.72
N GLY A 112 -16.25 15.47 -3.07
CA GLY A 112 -16.21 14.01 -3.26
C GLY A 112 -15.28 13.30 -2.27
N LYS A 113 -14.67 12.18 -2.69
CA LYS A 113 -13.59 11.53 -1.92
C LYS A 113 -12.35 12.43 -1.95
N GLY A 114 -12.09 13.14 -0.86
CA GLY A 114 -10.97 14.06 -0.74
C GLY A 114 -9.60 13.35 -0.69
N PRO A 115 -8.51 14.14 -0.72
CA PRO A 115 -7.14 13.64 -0.66
C PRO A 115 -6.79 13.15 0.75
N ILE A 116 -5.79 12.26 0.85
CA ILE A 116 -5.17 11.95 2.13
C ILE A 116 -4.35 13.13 2.68
N HIS A 117 -4.02 13.11 3.98
CA HIS A 117 -3.26 14.18 4.60
C HIS A 117 -1.73 13.95 4.53
N HIS A 118 -1.08 14.40 3.46
CA HIS A 118 0.36 14.21 3.26
C HIS A 118 1.26 14.82 4.36
N PHE A 119 0.83 15.93 4.96
CA PHE A 119 1.60 16.67 5.98
C PHE A 119 1.20 16.33 7.42
N HIS A 120 0.60 15.16 7.65
CA HIS A 120 0.00 14.78 8.95
C HIS A 120 1.00 14.77 10.12
N GLY A 121 2.31 14.66 9.84
CA GLY A 121 3.38 14.68 10.85
C GLY A 121 4.14 15.99 10.93
N SER A 122 3.72 17.03 10.21
CA SER A 122 4.38 18.34 10.15
C SER A 122 3.56 19.46 10.77
N GLU A 123 2.33 19.17 11.21
CA GLU A 123 1.50 20.11 11.95
C GLU A 123 2.13 20.30 13.34
N ARG A 124 2.63 21.52 13.60
CA ARG A 124 3.12 21.90 14.93
C ARG A 124 1.90 22.00 15.86
N THR A 125 1.88 21.20 16.93
CA THR A 125 1.12 21.52 18.15
C THR A 125 1.59 22.82 18.76
#